data_AF-A0A366H5Y6-F1
#
_entry.id   AF-A0A366H5Y6-F1
#
_cell.length_a   1.000
_cell.length_b   1.000
_cell.length_c   1.000
_cell.angle_alpha   90.00
_cell.angle_beta   90.00
_cell.angle_gamma   90.00
#
_symmetry.space_group_name_H-M   'P 1'
#
loop_
_entity.id
_entity.type
_entity.pdbx_description
1 polymer ?
#
loop_
_entity_poly.entity_id
_entity_poly.type
_entity_poly.pdbx_seq_one_letter_code
_entity_poly.pdbx_strand_id
1 'polypeptide(L)'
;MRFSSSAILRALLLPVLVLSLGVTAGAQEKTGKSAKSKEDKPKVPEGLVGDEHVREEFGVNDFTTPSIRKVFDSLDALGTLPYDQLKRPISEKAPSDRVLLALGLGTLIGDGFLVVQCEKIEEMENVGRAILKYAKALGAGLRINKHSQSLLENSLKGDWDKLRAELASTQADVEGEMVQLRDSDVAHLIALGGWLRAFEIATEAVAANYSEDKSRALGRSDVVEYFLNSLESLHPDIQAQPAIQTLHDGLEAMIPILDVPEGKAFTLDEVKDLKEKAHLLAGVVQQELPKK
;
A
#
# COMPACT_ATOMS: atom_id res chain seq x y z
N MET A 1 -15.90 54.40 -13.15
CA MET A 1 -14.44 54.21 -13.28
C MET A 1 -14.01 53.16 -12.25
N ARG A 2 -14.31 51.87 -12.44
CA ARG A 2 -13.37 50.83 -12.92
C ARG A 2 -11.89 51.17 -12.72
N PHE A 3 -11.35 50.80 -11.55
CA PHE A 3 -9.92 50.59 -11.39
C PHE A 3 -9.59 49.16 -11.81
N SER A 4 -8.82 49.07 -12.89
CA SER A 4 -8.27 47.83 -13.45
C SER A 4 -6.99 47.49 -12.71
N SER A 5 -6.99 46.39 -11.94
CA SER A 5 -5.78 45.80 -11.38
C SER A 5 -5.44 44.53 -12.16
N SER A 6 -5.00 44.70 -13.41
CA SER A 6 -4.34 43.67 -14.20
C SER A 6 -2.83 43.93 -14.22
N ALA A 7 -2.20 43.79 -13.06
CA ALA A 7 -0.75 43.69 -12.91
C ALA A 7 -0.53 43.04 -11.54
N ILE A 8 0.37 42.05 -11.44
CA ILE A 8 0.61 41.16 -10.29
C ILE A 8 -0.29 39.91 -10.28
N LEU A 9 -0.06 39.02 -11.25
CA LEU A 9 0.24 37.59 -11.01
C LEU A 9 0.51 36.92 -12.38
N ARG A 10 1.65 37.29 -12.98
CA ARG A 10 2.14 36.73 -14.26
C ARG A 10 3.53 36.13 -14.10
N ALA A 11 3.81 35.57 -12.93
CA ALA A 11 5.06 34.89 -12.61
C ALA A 11 4.74 33.60 -11.86
N LEU A 12 5.48 32.54 -12.18
CA LEU A 12 5.41 31.17 -11.65
C LEU A 12 4.50 30.22 -12.43
N LEU A 13 4.86 29.90 -13.67
CA LEU A 13 4.57 28.61 -14.30
C LEU A 13 5.53 28.39 -15.48
N LEU A 14 6.66 27.74 -15.20
CA LEU A 14 7.47 26.90 -16.11
C LEU A 14 8.55 26.20 -15.24
N PRO A 15 9.05 25.03 -15.66
CA PRO A 15 9.18 23.83 -14.85
C PRO A 15 10.62 23.61 -14.41
N VAL A 16 10.82 23.12 -13.18
CA VAL A 16 12.13 22.60 -12.77
C VAL A 16 12.20 21.14 -13.16
N LEU A 17 12.59 20.92 -14.42
CA LEU A 17 13.26 19.71 -14.86
C LEU A 17 14.76 20.03 -14.81
N VAL A 18 15.47 19.54 -13.79
CA VAL A 18 16.93 19.56 -13.77
C VAL A 18 17.41 18.14 -13.46
N LEU A 19 17.75 17.42 -14.53
CA LEU A 19 18.86 16.49 -14.52
C LEU A 19 20.15 17.28 -14.20
N SER A 20 20.95 16.80 -13.27
CA SER A 20 22.39 17.03 -13.30
C SER A 20 23.15 15.77 -12.86
N LEU A 21 23.38 14.91 -13.84
CA LEU A 21 24.66 14.21 -13.96
C LEU A 21 25.66 15.20 -14.58
N GLY A 22 26.83 15.34 -13.96
CA GLY A 22 27.96 16.13 -14.47
C GLY A 22 29.05 16.17 -13.41
N VAL A 23 29.94 15.17 -13.36
CA VAL A 23 31.24 15.22 -14.05
C VAL A 23 32.03 16.47 -13.65
N THR A 24 32.91 16.31 -12.67
CA THR A 24 34.13 17.11 -12.57
C THR A 24 35.27 16.29 -13.18
N ALA A 25 35.82 16.78 -14.28
CA ALA A 25 37.07 16.31 -14.84
C ALA A 25 38.12 17.42 -14.67
N GLY A 26 39.29 17.07 -14.15
CA GLY A 26 40.52 17.83 -14.36
C GLY A 26 41.40 18.06 -13.13
N ALA A 27 42.18 17.05 -12.74
CA ALA A 27 43.61 17.21 -12.41
C ALA A 27 44.28 15.83 -12.36
N GLN A 28 45.38 15.70 -13.08
CA GLN A 28 46.15 14.49 -13.30
C GLN A 28 46.85 14.00 -12.03
N GLU A 29 46.79 12.71 -11.73
CA GLU A 29 48.00 11.93 -11.43
C GLU A 29 47.81 10.43 -11.70
N LYS A 30 48.90 9.79 -12.11
CA LYS A 30 48.96 8.49 -12.79
C LYS A 30 48.79 7.29 -11.84
N THR A 31 48.47 6.16 -12.49
CA THR A 31 48.76 4.75 -12.16
C THR A 31 47.64 3.92 -11.55
N GLY A 32 47.46 2.70 -12.12
CA GLY A 32 46.70 1.62 -11.49
C GLY A 32 45.50 1.10 -12.29
N LYS A 33 45.75 0.23 -13.26
CA LYS A 33 44.76 -0.56 -14.00
C LYS A 33 44.06 -1.53 -13.02
N SER A 34 42.76 -1.36 -12.79
CA SER A 34 41.90 -2.44 -12.27
C SER A 34 40.50 -2.31 -12.85
N ALA A 35 40.13 -3.29 -13.68
CA ALA A 35 38.82 -3.38 -14.31
C ALA A 35 37.77 -3.71 -13.25
N LYS A 36 36.87 -2.75 -12.95
CA LYS A 36 35.68 -3.01 -12.14
C LYS A 36 34.63 -3.74 -12.98
N SER A 37 34.36 -4.97 -12.58
CA SER A 37 33.16 -5.73 -12.95
C SER A 37 31.90 -4.91 -12.62
N LYS A 38 30.98 -4.80 -13.58
CA LYS A 38 29.59 -4.44 -13.29
C LYS A 38 29.00 -5.57 -12.46
N GLU A 39 28.67 -5.30 -11.20
CA GLU A 39 27.81 -6.19 -10.41
C GLU A 39 26.42 -6.21 -11.05
N ASP A 40 26.18 -7.22 -11.86
CA ASP A 40 24.85 -7.64 -12.28
C ASP A 40 24.22 -8.33 -11.06
N LYS A 41 23.28 -7.67 -10.38
CA LYS A 41 22.52 -8.32 -9.31
C LYS A 41 21.79 -9.52 -9.92
N PRO A 42 21.82 -10.71 -9.29
CA PRO A 42 21.24 -11.91 -9.88
C PRO A 42 19.73 -11.69 -10.07
N LYS A 43 19.28 -11.71 -11.33
CA LYS A 43 17.86 -11.86 -11.66
C LYS A 43 17.41 -13.19 -11.06
N VAL A 44 16.33 -13.19 -10.27
CA VAL A 44 15.74 -14.45 -9.83
C VAL A 44 15.31 -15.23 -11.07
N PRO A 45 15.75 -16.49 -11.22
CA PRO A 45 15.34 -17.35 -12.34
C PRO A 45 13.82 -17.38 -12.46
N GLU A 46 13.29 -17.22 -13.68
CA GLU A 46 11.85 -17.23 -13.97
C GLU A 46 11.15 -18.50 -13.45
N GLY A 47 11.88 -19.61 -13.30
CA GLY A 47 11.38 -20.86 -12.72
C GLY A 47 11.20 -20.88 -11.20
N LEU A 48 11.81 -19.96 -10.43
CA LEU A 48 11.65 -19.87 -8.96
C LEU A 48 10.49 -18.97 -8.54
N VAL A 49 10.06 -18.05 -9.42
CA VAL A 49 8.87 -17.20 -9.21
C VAL A 49 7.58 -17.95 -9.59
N GLY A 50 7.70 -19.03 -10.35
CA GLY A 50 6.57 -19.88 -10.76
C GLY A 50 6.32 -21.09 -9.85
N ASP A 51 7.21 -21.37 -8.90
CA ASP A 51 7.03 -22.46 -7.94
C ASP A 51 6.23 -21.95 -6.73
N GLU A 52 5.02 -22.49 -6.55
CA GLU A 52 4.08 -22.12 -5.48
C GLU A 52 4.71 -22.26 -4.09
N HIS A 53 5.50 -23.31 -3.85
CA HIS A 53 6.13 -23.52 -2.54
C HIS A 53 7.22 -22.47 -2.25
N VAL A 54 7.98 -22.08 -3.27
CA VAL A 54 9.01 -21.04 -3.14
C VAL A 54 8.36 -19.68 -2.91
N ARG A 55 7.26 -19.38 -3.60
CA ARG A 55 6.49 -18.15 -3.39
C ARG A 55 5.96 -18.06 -1.96
N GLU A 56 5.36 -19.12 -1.45
CA GLU A 56 4.84 -19.18 -0.09
C GLU A 56 5.94 -18.97 0.96
N GLU A 57 7.13 -19.59 0.78
CA GLU A 57 8.28 -19.41 1.67
C GLU A 57 8.71 -17.94 1.80
N PHE A 58 8.57 -17.16 0.72
CA PHE A 58 8.86 -15.73 0.72
C PHE A 58 7.65 -14.84 1.05
N GLY A 59 6.57 -15.41 1.59
CA GLY A 59 5.38 -14.67 1.99
C GLY A 59 4.59 -14.13 0.79
N VAL A 60 4.60 -14.82 -0.36
CA VAL A 60 3.80 -14.50 -1.55
C VAL A 60 2.68 -15.54 -1.68
N ASN A 61 1.47 -15.16 -1.30
CA ASN A 61 0.26 -15.97 -1.37
C ASN A 61 -0.98 -15.08 -1.58
N ASP A 62 -2.17 -15.66 -1.54
CA ASP A 62 -3.44 -14.96 -1.77
C ASP A 62 -3.79 -13.93 -0.67
N PHE A 63 -3.25 -14.06 0.54
CA PHE A 63 -3.45 -13.09 1.63
C PHE A 63 -2.48 -11.91 1.53
N THR A 64 -1.23 -12.18 1.15
CA THR A 64 -0.17 -11.16 1.15
C THR A 64 -0.05 -10.38 -0.14
N THR A 65 -0.36 -11.05 -1.25
CA THR A 65 -0.28 -10.49 -2.60
C THR A 65 -1.56 -10.81 -3.38
N PRO A 66 -2.74 -10.37 -2.88
CA PRO A 66 -3.98 -10.62 -3.58
C PRO A 66 -3.94 -10.02 -4.99
N SER A 67 -4.70 -10.61 -5.90
CA SER A 67 -4.80 -10.10 -7.26
C SER A 67 -5.31 -8.65 -7.27
N ILE A 68 -4.54 -7.73 -7.86
CA ILE A 68 -4.92 -6.32 -8.02
C ILE A 68 -6.29 -6.17 -8.72
N ARG A 69 -6.61 -7.04 -9.70
CA ARG A 69 -7.93 -7.03 -10.35
C ARG A 69 -9.04 -7.37 -9.37
N LYS A 70 -8.89 -8.46 -8.60
CA LYS A 70 -9.88 -8.88 -7.60
C LYS A 70 -10.07 -7.82 -6.52
N VAL A 71 -9.02 -7.06 -6.17
CA VAL A 71 -9.12 -5.91 -5.25
C VAL A 71 -10.04 -4.85 -5.84
N PHE A 72 -9.87 -4.44 -7.09
CA PHE A 72 -10.79 -3.50 -7.75
C PHE A 72 -12.21 -4.06 -7.89
N ASP A 73 -12.36 -5.34 -8.25
CA ASP A 73 -13.68 -5.99 -8.32
C ASP A 73 -14.40 -5.95 -6.95
N SER A 74 -13.65 -6.14 -5.86
CA SER A 74 -14.17 -6.06 -4.50
C SER A 74 -14.58 -4.63 -4.14
N LEU A 75 -13.79 -3.63 -4.55
CA LEU A 75 -14.12 -2.22 -4.35
C LEU A 75 -15.36 -1.81 -5.16
N ASP A 76 -15.51 -2.32 -6.38
CA ASP A 76 -16.70 -2.09 -7.22
C ASP A 76 -17.95 -2.72 -6.57
N ALA A 77 -17.83 -3.89 -5.96
CA ALA A 77 -18.92 -4.55 -5.23
C ALA A 77 -19.42 -3.75 -4.00
N LEU A 78 -18.55 -2.96 -3.37
CA LEU A 78 -18.93 -2.05 -2.29
C LEU A 78 -19.75 -0.86 -2.81
N GLY A 79 -19.60 -0.50 -4.08
CA GLY A 79 -20.24 0.64 -4.73
C GLY A 79 -19.54 1.97 -4.40
N THR A 80 -20.31 3.05 -4.30
CA THR A 80 -19.74 4.38 -4.03
C THR A 80 -19.09 4.44 -2.65
N LEU A 81 -17.78 4.68 -2.62
CA LEU A 81 -17.01 4.82 -1.39
C LEU A 81 -17.11 6.26 -0.83
N PRO A 82 -17.28 6.44 0.50
CA PRO A 82 -17.37 7.76 1.13
C PRO A 82 -15.98 8.41 1.26
N TYR A 83 -15.39 8.83 0.14
CA TYR A 83 -14.00 9.33 0.07
C TYR A 83 -13.68 10.41 1.10
N ASP A 84 -14.56 11.39 1.31
CA ASP A 84 -14.30 12.49 2.26
C ASP A 84 -14.22 12.05 3.72
N GLN A 85 -14.84 10.92 4.07
CA GLN A 85 -14.76 10.32 5.40
C GLN A 85 -13.53 9.42 5.53
N LEU A 86 -13.11 8.80 4.42
CA LEU A 86 -12.00 7.86 4.37
C LEU A 86 -10.64 8.53 4.11
N LYS A 87 -10.60 9.73 3.52
CA LYS A 87 -9.35 10.41 3.21
C LYS A 87 -8.63 10.80 4.50
N ARG A 88 -7.31 10.61 4.50
CA ARG A 88 -6.44 10.94 5.63
C ARG A 88 -5.17 11.62 5.15
N PRO A 89 -4.46 12.35 6.04
CA PRO A 89 -3.17 12.93 5.67
C PRO A 89 -2.15 11.86 5.31
N ILE A 90 -1.52 12.01 4.14
CA ILE A 90 -0.42 11.14 3.72
C ILE A 90 0.88 11.65 4.35
N SER A 91 1.53 10.82 5.17
CA SER A 91 2.84 11.16 5.73
C SER A 91 3.94 10.96 4.68
N GLU A 92 4.63 12.04 4.35
CA GLU A 92 5.79 12.00 3.46
C GLU A 92 7.06 11.61 4.21
N LYS A 93 7.02 11.32 5.51
CA LYS A 93 8.18 10.91 6.31
C LYS A 93 8.02 9.42 6.66
N ALA A 94 8.89 8.60 6.10
CA ALA A 94 9.00 7.20 6.47
C ALA A 94 9.48 7.08 7.92
N PRO A 95 8.83 6.26 8.77
CA PRO A 95 9.32 5.99 10.13
C PRO A 95 10.67 5.26 10.05
N SER A 96 11.49 5.45 11.09
CA SER A 96 12.78 4.75 11.22
C SER A 96 12.62 3.31 11.72
N ASP A 97 11.54 3.05 12.47
CA ASP A 97 11.19 1.70 12.89
C ASP A 97 10.72 0.89 11.68
N ARG A 98 11.35 -0.28 11.49
CA ARG A 98 11.14 -1.11 10.29
C ARG A 98 9.77 -1.79 10.28
N VAL A 99 9.20 -2.09 11.45
CA VAL A 99 7.87 -2.71 11.59
C VAL A 99 6.79 -1.71 11.21
N LEU A 100 6.86 -0.49 11.77
CA LEU A 100 5.97 0.61 11.41
C LEU A 100 6.13 1.02 9.94
N LEU A 101 7.35 0.91 9.40
CA LEU A 101 7.61 1.19 7.99
C LEU A 101 6.92 0.16 7.07
N ALA A 102 6.98 -1.12 7.40
CA ALA A 102 6.31 -2.20 6.67
C ALA A 102 4.78 -2.06 6.72
N LEU A 103 4.22 -1.96 7.94
CA LEU A 103 2.79 -1.72 8.13
C LEU A 103 2.32 -0.44 7.43
N GLY A 104 3.10 0.63 7.53
CA GLY A 104 2.83 1.92 6.89
C GLY A 104 2.86 1.85 5.36
N LEU A 105 3.76 1.06 4.76
CA LEU A 105 3.78 0.85 3.32
C LEU A 105 2.49 0.18 2.84
N GLY A 106 2.06 -0.89 3.51
CA GLY A 106 0.78 -1.56 3.20
C GLY A 106 -0.41 -0.61 3.33
N THR A 107 -0.42 0.15 4.42
CA THR A 107 -1.42 1.18 4.72
C THR A 107 -1.51 2.22 3.59
N LEU A 108 -0.38 2.68 3.03
CA LEU A 108 -0.33 3.59 1.88
C LEU A 108 -0.80 2.94 0.58
N ILE A 109 -0.51 1.66 0.37
CA ILE A 109 -1.01 0.90 -0.79
C ILE A 109 -2.55 0.87 -0.77
N GLY A 110 -3.15 0.62 0.41
CA GLY A 110 -4.60 0.69 0.59
C GLY A 110 -5.18 2.07 0.26
N ASP A 111 -4.51 3.16 0.66
CA ASP A 111 -4.90 4.52 0.23
C ASP A 111 -4.77 4.72 -1.27
N GLY A 112 -3.76 4.14 -1.91
CA GLY A 112 -3.58 4.18 -3.36
C GLY A 112 -4.78 3.57 -4.10
N PHE A 113 -5.25 2.42 -3.63
CA PHE A 113 -6.47 1.80 -4.16
C PHE A 113 -7.71 2.69 -3.96
N LEU A 114 -7.89 3.28 -2.79
CA LEU A 114 -8.99 4.22 -2.53
C LEU A 114 -8.95 5.43 -3.47
N VAL A 115 -7.77 6.04 -3.65
CA VAL A 115 -7.56 7.21 -4.52
C VAL A 115 -7.92 6.87 -5.98
N VAL A 116 -7.49 5.70 -6.46
CA VAL A 116 -7.81 5.24 -7.82
C VAL A 116 -9.30 4.92 -7.95
N GLN A 117 -9.88 4.22 -6.97
CA GLN A 117 -11.31 3.85 -6.98
C GLN A 117 -12.22 5.09 -6.98
N CYS A 118 -11.83 6.13 -6.26
CA CYS A 118 -12.56 7.39 -6.15
C CYS A 118 -12.13 8.46 -7.16
N GLU A 119 -11.27 8.10 -8.12
CA GLU A 119 -10.85 8.95 -9.24
C GLU A 119 -10.21 10.30 -8.80
N LYS A 120 -9.40 10.26 -7.73
CA LYS A 120 -8.81 11.46 -7.11
C LYS A 120 -7.44 11.79 -7.66
N ILE A 121 -7.40 12.36 -8.86
CA ILE A 121 -6.16 12.74 -9.58
C ILE A 121 -5.23 13.57 -8.72
N GLU A 122 -5.77 14.52 -7.96
CA GLU A 122 -5.03 15.45 -7.11
C GLU A 122 -4.22 14.76 -6.00
N GLU A 123 -4.61 13.55 -5.58
CA GLU A 123 -3.90 12.79 -4.54
C GLU A 123 -2.97 11.71 -5.10
N MET A 124 -3.09 11.37 -6.38
CA MET A 124 -2.30 10.29 -7.00
C MET A 124 -0.80 10.53 -6.90
N GLU A 125 -0.34 11.76 -7.12
CA GLU A 125 1.08 12.09 -7.03
C GLU A 125 1.57 11.99 -5.58
N ASN A 126 0.75 12.43 -4.62
CA ASN A 126 1.10 12.40 -3.20
C ASN A 126 1.25 10.96 -2.70
N VAL A 127 0.26 10.10 -2.98
CA VAL A 127 0.28 8.70 -2.55
C VAL A 127 1.39 7.91 -3.25
N GLY A 128 1.59 8.11 -4.55
CA GLY A 128 2.67 7.46 -5.30
C GLY A 128 4.06 7.81 -4.77
N ARG A 129 4.32 9.09 -4.48
CA ARG A 129 5.61 9.51 -3.88
C ARG A 129 5.82 8.90 -2.49
N ALA A 130 4.77 8.83 -1.66
CA ALA A 130 4.86 8.24 -0.33
C ALA A 130 5.17 6.73 -0.40
N ILE A 131 4.45 5.98 -1.25
CA ILE A 131 4.70 4.55 -1.49
C ILE A 131 6.15 4.31 -1.91
N LEU A 132 6.66 5.06 -2.90
CA LEU A 132 8.05 4.92 -3.37
C LEU A 132 9.07 5.21 -2.26
N LYS A 133 8.79 6.20 -1.41
CA LYS A 133 9.69 6.55 -0.30
C LYS A 133 9.74 5.46 0.76
N TYR A 134 8.58 4.90 1.13
CA TYR A 134 8.50 3.83 2.12
C TYR A 134 9.13 2.54 1.58
N ALA A 135 8.81 2.16 0.34
CA ALA A 135 9.42 1.01 -0.33
C ALA A 135 10.95 1.13 -0.37
N LYS A 136 11.47 2.29 -0.78
CA LYS A 136 12.92 2.54 -0.81
C LYS A 136 13.57 2.43 0.57
N ALA A 137 12.90 2.92 1.62
CA ALA A 137 13.40 2.80 2.99
C ALA A 137 13.41 1.35 3.49
N LEU A 138 12.52 0.49 2.99
CA LEU A 138 12.52 -0.96 3.27
C LEU A 138 13.51 -1.77 2.43
N GLY A 139 14.20 -1.13 1.48
CA GLY A 139 15.07 -1.82 0.53
C GLY A 139 14.34 -2.44 -0.66
N ALA A 140 13.04 -2.17 -0.83
CA ALA A 140 12.26 -2.48 -2.03
C ALA A 140 12.24 -1.28 -3.00
N GLY A 141 11.84 -1.49 -4.27
CA GLY A 141 11.51 -0.37 -5.16
C GLY A 141 12.39 -0.24 -6.40
N LEU A 142 12.95 -1.34 -6.92
CA LEU A 142 13.76 -1.30 -8.13
C LEU A 142 12.95 -1.52 -9.43
N ARG A 143 11.72 -2.08 -9.38
CA ARG A 143 10.96 -2.42 -10.59
C ARG A 143 9.63 -1.69 -10.85
N ILE A 144 9.08 -0.97 -9.86
CA ILE A 144 7.77 -0.29 -10.01
C ILE A 144 7.85 0.96 -10.92
N ASN A 145 9.04 1.52 -11.16
CA ASN A 145 9.22 2.73 -11.97
C ASN A 145 8.94 2.55 -13.47
N LYS A 146 8.87 1.31 -13.98
CA LYS A 146 8.66 1.08 -15.43
C LYS A 146 7.29 1.57 -15.91
N HIS A 147 6.30 1.58 -15.04
CA HIS A 147 4.90 1.89 -15.36
C HIS A 147 4.48 3.29 -14.88
N SER A 148 5.29 3.97 -14.07
CA SER A 148 4.89 5.24 -13.41
C SER A 148 4.52 6.36 -14.38
N GLN A 149 5.13 6.41 -15.57
CA GLN A 149 4.83 7.44 -16.57
C GLN A 149 3.46 7.20 -17.22
N SER A 150 3.15 5.97 -17.64
CA SER A 150 1.86 5.66 -18.28
C SER A 150 0.72 5.71 -17.27
N LEU A 151 0.95 5.30 -16.01
CA LEU A 151 0.01 5.51 -14.91
C LEU A 151 -0.36 6.99 -14.74
N LEU A 152 0.65 7.89 -14.72
CA LEU A 152 0.40 9.33 -14.62
C LEU A 152 -0.30 9.89 -15.86
N GLU A 153 0.05 9.43 -17.06
CA GLU A 153 -0.62 9.87 -18.29
C GLU A 153 -2.09 9.46 -18.35
N ASN A 154 -2.42 8.22 -17.93
CA ASN A 154 -3.79 7.72 -17.96
C ASN A 154 -4.65 8.43 -16.91
N SER A 155 -4.12 8.74 -15.74
CA SER A 155 -4.86 9.53 -14.74
C SER A 155 -5.14 10.96 -15.19
N LEU A 156 -4.17 11.64 -15.81
CA LEU A 156 -4.36 12.98 -16.35
C LEU A 156 -5.40 13.03 -17.49
N LYS A 157 -5.57 11.92 -18.23
CA LYS A 157 -6.58 11.78 -19.29
C LYS A 157 -7.94 11.34 -18.77
N GLY A 158 -8.07 10.99 -17.48
CA GLY A 158 -9.29 10.43 -16.89
C GLY A 158 -9.64 9.03 -17.42
N ASP A 159 -8.67 8.29 -17.95
CA ASP A 159 -8.86 6.93 -18.47
C ASP A 159 -8.66 5.90 -17.35
N TRP A 160 -9.62 5.84 -16.43
CA TRP A 160 -9.53 5.08 -15.19
C TRP A 160 -9.54 3.57 -15.40
N ASP A 161 -10.31 3.07 -16.37
CA ASP A 161 -10.34 1.66 -16.72
C ASP A 161 -8.96 1.20 -17.20
N LYS A 162 -8.32 2.00 -18.06
CA LYS A 162 -6.96 1.73 -18.52
C LYS A 162 -5.94 1.84 -17.39
N LEU A 163 -6.09 2.82 -16.49
CA LEU A 163 -5.24 2.93 -15.31
C LEU A 163 -5.32 1.68 -14.43
N ARG A 164 -6.54 1.19 -14.13
CA ARG A 164 -6.76 -0.05 -13.35
C ARG A 164 -6.15 -1.25 -14.06
N ALA A 165 -6.33 -1.36 -15.38
CA ALA A 165 -5.74 -2.43 -16.18
C ALA A 165 -4.20 -2.39 -16.16
N GLU A 166 -3.61 -1.19 -16.21
CA GLU A 166 -2.16 -1.00 -16.12
C GLU A 166 -1.63 -1.36 -14.73
N LEU A 167 -2.28 -0.90 -13.65
CA LEU A 167 -1.96 -1.31 -12.28
C LEU A 167 -2.01 -2.84 -12.13
N ALA A 168 -3.07 -3.47 -12.64
CA ALA A 168 -3.20 -4.92 -12.62
C ALA A 168 -2.10 -5.65 -13.40
N SER A 169 -1.54 -5.04 -14.45
CA SER A 169 -0.43 -5.61 -15.19
C SER A 169 0.89 -5.67 -14.40
N THR A 170 0.97 -4.92 -13.29
CA THR A 170 2.15 -4.90 -12.39
C THR A 170 2.16 -6.04 -11.37
N GLN A 171 1.15 -6.93 -11.35
CA GLN A 171 1.03 -8.02 -10.36
C GLN A 171 2.33 -8.84 -10.23
N ALA A 172 2.89 -9.30 -11.35
CA ALA A 172 4.11 -10.11 -11.33
C ALA A 172 5.34 -9.31 -10.88
N ASP A 173 5.38 -8.00 -11.16
CA ASP A 173 6.43 -7.12 -10.67
C ASP A 173 6.34 -6.96 -9.15
N VAL A 174 5.13 -6.81 -8.60
CA VAL A 174 4.88 -6.72 -7.15
C VAL A 174 5.29 -8.02 -6.46
N GLU A 175 4.83 -9.18 -6.93
CA GLU A 175 5.22 -10.49 -6.38
C GLU A 175 6.73 -10.70 -6.44
N GLY A 176 7.37 -10.30 -7.54
CA GLY A 176 8.82 -10.36 -7.70
C GLY A 176 9.58 -9.48 -6.70
N GLU A 177 9.07 -8.28 -6.40
CA GLU A 177 9.64 -7.41 -5.35
C GLU A 177 9.48 -8.02 -3.96
N MET A 178 8.33 -8.66 -3.66
CA MET A 178 8.12 -9.35 -2.37
C MET A 178 9.12 -10.50 -2.18
N VAL A 179 9.35 -11.32 -3.21
CA VAL A 179 10.39 -12.37 -3.18
C VAL A 179 11.79 -11.78 -2.97
N GLN A 180 12.09 -10.61 -3.55
CA GLN A 180 13.40 -9.98 -3.37
C GLN A 180 13.64 -9.40 -1.98
N LEU A 181 12.59 -9.07 -1.22
CA LEU A 181 12.76 -8.61 0.15
C LEU A 181 13.50 -9.66 0.98
N ARG A 182 13.31 -10.95 0.66
CA ARG A 182 13.88 -12.11 1.39
C ARG A 182 13.61 -12.02 2.89
N ASP A 183 12.43 -11.51 3.21
CA ASP A 183 11.98 -11.22 4.55
C ASP A 183 10.47 -11.41 4.60
N SER A 184 10.06 -12.63 4.92
CA SER A 184 8.66 -13.03 4.99
C SER A 184 7.91 -12.26 6.08
N ASP A 185 8.54 -11.96 7.21
CA ASP A 185 7.96 -11.16 8.29
C ASP A 185 7.59 -9.76 7.79
N VAL A 186 8.49 -9.09 7.06
CA VAL A 186 8.18 -7.79 6.42
C VAL A 186 7.08 -7.94 5.38
N ALA A 187 7.08 -9.02 4.59
CA ALA A 187 6.01 -9.27 3.62
C ALA A 187 4.64 -9.37 4.30
N HIS A 188 4.55 -10.15 5.39
CA HIS A 188 3.33 -10.29 6.20
C HIS A 188 2.90 -8.97 6.84
N LEU A 189 3.84 -8.16 7.35
CA LEU A 189 3.54 -6.85 7.94
C LEU A 189 3.06 -5.84 6.89
N ILE A 190 3.62 -5.83 5.68
CA ILE A 190 3.12 -5.01 4.56
C ILE A 190 1.68 -5.43 4.23
N ALA A 191 1.45 -6.73 4.09
CA ALA A 191 0.13 -7.27 3.81
C ALA A 191 -0.90 -6.92 4.90
N LEU A 192 -0.54 -7.08 6.17
CA LEU A 192 -1.40 -6.72 7.31
C LEU A 192 -1.76 -5.24 7.28
N GLY A 193 -0.79 -4.34 7.05
CA GLY A 193 -1.06 -2.91 6.92
C GLY A 193 -2.04 -2.58 5.79
N GLY A 194 -1.91 -3.26 4.65
CA GLY A 194 -2.83 -3.13 3.52
C GLY A 194 -4.23 -3.65 3.85
N TRP A 195 -4.33 -4.80 4.51
CA TRP A 195 -5.59 -5.40 4.90
C TRP A 195 -6.33 -4.56 5.95
N LEU A 196 -5.64 -4.07 6.99
CA LEU A 196 -6.24 -3.18 7.99
C LEU A 196 -6.89 -1.96 7.34
N ARG A 197 -6.19 -1.37 6.36
CA ARG A 197 -6.72 -0.23 5.62
C ARG A 197 -7.90 -0.63 4.72
N ALA A 198 -7.81 -1.74 4.00
CA ALA A 198 -8.89 -2.23 3.16
C ALA A 198 -10.15 -2.56 3.97
N PHE A 199 -9.99 -3.13 5.16
CA PHE A 199 -11.08 -3.48 6.07
C PHE A 199 -11.78 -2.23 6.64
N GLU A 200 -11.02 -1.18 6.98
CA GLU A 200 -11.58 0.13 7.34
C GLU A 200 -12.40 0.73 6.18
N ILE A 201 -11.86 0.70 4.95
CA ILE A 201 -12.58 1.19 3.75
C ILE A 201 -13.88 0.41 3.54
N ALA A 202 -13.83 -0.91 3.63
CA ALA A 202 -14.98 -1.78 3.41
C ALA A 202 -16.06 -1.55 4.46
N THR A 203 -15.71 -1.57 5.74
CA THR A 203 -16.67 -1.37 6.84
C THR A 203 -17.31 0.02 6.80
N GLU A 204 -16.56 1.08 6.47
CA GLU A 204 -17.12 2.42 6.30
C GLU A 204 -18.07 2.49 5.10
N ALA A 205 -17.70 1.89 3.96
CA ALA A 205 -18.55 1.88 2.77
C ALA A 205 -19.86 1.10 3.00
N VAL A 206 -19.79 -0.06 3.67
CA VAL A 206 -20.98 -0.85 4.03
C VAL A 206 -21.82 -0.11 5.07
N ALA A 207 -21.22 0.55 6.07
CA ALA A 207 -21.97 1.33 7.05
C ALA A 207 -22.69 2.52 6.41
N ALA A 208 -22.05 3.21 5.47
CA ALA A 208 -22.60 4.37 4.78
C ALA A 208 -23.74 4.02 3.81
N ASN A 209 -23.68 2.84 3.18
CA ASN A 209 -24.67 2.37 2.22
C ASN A 209 -24.95 0.87 2.41
N TYR A 210 -25.61 0.57 3.52
CA TYR A 210 -25.84 -0.78 3.99
C TYR A 210 -26.68 -1.63 3.04
N SER A 211 -26.23 -2.86 2.85
CA SER A 211 -27.00 -3.95 2.28
C SER A 211 -26.47 -5.26 2.83
N GLU A 212 -27.34 -6.25 2.99
CA GLU A 212 -26.95 -7.57 3.46
C GLU A 212 -25.89 -8.24 2.55
N ASP A 213 -26.01 -8.06 1.23
CA ASP A 213 -25.05 -8.63 0.27
C ASP A 213 -23.63 -8.11 0.49
N LYS A 214 -23.48 -6.80 0.70
CA LYS A 214 -22.18 -6.22 0.98
C LYS A 214 -21.68 -6.58 2.38
N SER A 215 -22.57 -6.67 3.37
CA SER A 215 -22.14 -6.98 4.73
C SER A 215 -21.60 -8.40 4.84
N ARG A 216 -22.18 -9.38 4.14
CA ARG A 216 -21.64 -10.75 4.02
C ARG A 216 -20.15 -10.78 3.67
N ALA A 217 -19.70 -9.89 2.78
CA ALA A 217 -18.31 -9.87 2.31
C ALA A 217 -17.30 -9.46 3.39
N LEU A 218 -17.74 -8.89 4.51
CA LEU A 218 -16.88 -8.50 5.63
C LEU A 218 -16.45 -9.70 6.49
N GLY A 219 -17.19 -10.81 6.46
CA GLY A 219 -16.98 -12.00 7.29
C GLY A 219 -15.80 -12.87 6.83
N ARG A 220 -14.59 -12.34 6.95
CA ARG A 220 -13.33 -12.98 6.53
C ARG A 220 -12.46 -13.32 7.73
N SER A 221 -12.94 -14.23 8.59
CA SER A 221 -12.19 -14.72 9.75
C SER A 221 -10.87 -15.39 9.35
N ASP A 222 -10.86 -16.10 8.21
CA ASP A 222 -9.68 -16.73 7.60
C ASP A 222 -8.50 -15.75 7.44
N VAL A 223 -8.77 -14.52 7.03
CA VAL A 223 -7.73 -13.50 6.85
C VAL A 223 -7.19 -13.01 8.20
N VAL A 224 -8.08 -12.89 9.20
CA VAL A 224 -7.69 -12.50 10.56
C VAL A 224 -6.83 -13.58 11.20
N GLU A 225 -7.23 -14.85 11.09
CA GLU A 225 -6.47 -16.00 11.59
C GLU A 225 -5.08 -16.07 10.93
N TYR A 226 -5.01 -15.86 9.61
CA TYR A 226 -3.74 -15.81 8.90
C TYR A 226 -2.79 -14.75 9.48
N PHE A 227 -3.28 -13.53 9.70
CA PHE A 227 -2.44 -12.46 10.23
C PHE A 227 -2.14 -12.63 11.73
N LEU A 228 -3.04 -13.19 12.52
CA LEU A 228 -2.74 -13.56 13.92
C LEU A 228 -1.57 -14.55 13.98
N ASN A 229 -1.65 -15.65 13.23
CA ASN A 229 -0.57 -16.62 13.13
C ASN A 229 0.74 -15.97 12.66
N SER A 230 0.66 -15.03 11.72
CA SER A 230 1.83 -14.29 11.23
C SER A 230 2.46 -13.40 12.29
N LEU A 231 1.66 -12.75 13.16
CA LEU A 231 2.16 -11.95 14.28
C LEU A 231 2.78 -12.84 15.37
N GLU A 232 2.16 -13.97 15.66
CA GLU A 232 2.64 -14.98 16.63
C GLU A 232 3.94 -15.68 16.17
N SER A 233 4.25 -15.66 14.87
CA SER A 233 5.52 -16.20 14.35
C SER A 233 6.68 -15.20 14.35
N LEU A 234 6.43 -13.92 14.61
CA LEU A 234 7.48 -12.89 14.63
C LEU A 234 8.51 -13.13 15.75
N HIS A 235 9.70 -12.57 15.60
CA HIS A 235 10.71 -12.59 16.67
C HIS A 235 10.15 -11.98 17.98
N PRO A 236 10.46 -12.53 19.18
CA PRO A 236 9.91 -12.03 20.46
C PRO A 236 10.10 -10.54 20.71
N ASP A 237 11.23 -9.97 20.28
CA ASP A 237 11.47 -8.52 20.41
C ASP A 237 10.49 -7.67 19.57
N ILE A 238 10.04 -8.19 18.42
CA ILE A 238 9.03 -7.54 17.58
C ILE A 238 7.65 -7.73 18.21
N GLN A 239 7.33 -8.92 18.72
CA GLN A 239 6.08 -9.19 19.42
C GLN A 239 5.90 -8.29 20.65
N ALA A 240 6.99 -7.94 21.33
CA ALA A 240 6.98 -7.05 22.48
C ALA A 240 6.75 -5.57 22.12
N GLN A 241 6.72 -5.21 20.83
CA GLN A 241 6.44 -3.83 20.44
C GLN A 241 4.97 -3.47 20.73
N PRO A 242 4.68 -2.30 21.32
CA PRO A 242 3.30 -1.91 21.68
C PRO A 242 2.32 -1.94 20.50
N ALA A 243 2.77 -1.53 19.31
CA ALA A 243 1.94 -1.55 18.10
C ALA A 243 1.55 -2.99 17.71
N ILE A 244 2.48 -3.95 17.83
CA ILE A 244 2.22 -5.36 17.52
C ILE A 244 1.28 -5.99 18.53
N GLN A 245 1.47 -5.72 19.83
CA GLN A 245 0.55 -6.19 20.88
C GLN A 245 -0.87 -5.65 20.67
N THR A 246 -0.99 -4.36 20.36
CA THR A 246 -2.30 -3.74 20.10
C THR A 246 -2.99 -4.34 18.88
N LEU A 247 -2.24 -4.59 17.80
CA LEU A 247 -2.78 -5.24 16.60
C LEU A 247 -3.16 -6.69 16.88
N HIS A 248 -2.32 -7.46 17.58
CA HIS A 248 -2.58 -8.83 17.98
C HIS A 248 -3.90 -8.94 18.78
N ASP A 249 -4.01 -8.23 19.90
CA ASP A 249 -5.18 -8.27 20.77
C ASP A 249 -6.45 -7.81 20.04
N GLY A 250 -6.30 -6.83 19.15
CA GLY A 250 -7.37 -6.32 18.31
C GLY A 250 -7.90 -7.32 17.30
N LEU A 251 -7.00 -8.03 16.62
CA LEU A 251 -7.34 -9.09 15.66
C LEU A 251 -7.97 -10.30 16.40
N GLU A 252 -7.41 -10.69 17.55
CA GLU A 252 -7.96 -11.78 18.38
C GLU A 252 -9.41 -11.45 18.79
N ALA A 253 -9.66 -10.22 19.22
CA ALA A 253 -10.99 -9.75 19.57
C ALA A 253 -11.97 -9.62 18.38
N MET A 254 -11.48 -9.66 17.14
CA MET A 254 -12.32 -9.64 15.94
C MET A 254 -12.80 -11.04 15.52
N ILE A 255 -12.04 -12.10 15.81
CA ILE A 255 -12.38 -13.49 15.45
C ILE A 255 -13.82 -13.87 15.79
N PRO A 256 -14.30 -13.75 17.04
CA PRO A 256 -15.66 -14.18 17.39
C PRO A 256 -16.76 -13.32 16.74
N ILE A 257 -16.41 -12.13 16.25
CA ILE A 257 -17.35 -11.23 15.56
C ILE A 257 -17.47 -11.64 14.10
N LEU A 258 -16.34 -12.00 13.48
CA LEU A 258 -16.26 -12.36 12.06
C LEU A 258 -16.56 -13.83 11.78
N ASP A 259 -16.57 -14.68 12.80
CA ASP A 259 -17.02 -16.08 12.73
C ASP A 259 -18.55 -16.15 12.59
N VAL A 260 -19.03 -15.71 11.43
CA VAL A 260 -20.43 -15.80 11.03
C VAL A 260 -20.61 -16.99 10.09
N PRO A 261 -21.72 -17.75 10.20
CA PRO A 261 -22.01 -18.81 9.24
C PRO A 261 -21.97 -18.31 7.80
N GLU A 262 -21.44 -19.13 6.90
CA GLU A 262 -21.29 -18.78 5.49
C GLU A 262 -22.61 -18.24 4.90
N GLY A 263 -22.54 -17.08 4.25
CA GLY A 263 -23.70 -16.42 3.65
C GLY A 263 -24.61 -15.65 4.63
N LYS A 264 -24.32 -15.67 5.93
CA LYS A 264 -25.03 -14.83 6.90
C LYS A 264 -24.56 -13.38 6.78
N ALA A 265 -25.52 -12.46 6.67
CA ALA A 265 -25.24 -11.04 6.67
C ALA A 265 -25.02 -10.53 8.11
N PHE A 266 -24.13 -9.55 8.25
CA PHE A 266 -24.08 -8.72 9.46
C PHE A 266 -25.22 -7.72 9.41
N THR A 267 -25.84 -7.47 10.55
CA THR A 267 -26.77 -6.35 10.76
C THR A 267 -26.04 -5.01 10.68
N LEU A 268 -26.79 -3.93 10.48
CA LEU A 268 -26.19 -2.59 10.41
C LEU A 268 -25.44 -2.21 11.69
N ASP A 269 -25.94 -2.60 12.87
CA ASP A 269 -25.28 -2.28 14.13
C ASP A 269 -23.99 -3.09 14.31
N GLU A 270 -23.98 -4.37 13.94
CA GLU A 270 -22.74 -5.17 13.88
C GLU A 270 -21.71 -4.58 12.89
N VAL A 271 -22.16 -4.06 11.74
CA VAL A 271 -21.29 -3.36 10.77
C VAL A 271 -20.70 -2.08 11.38
N LYS A 272 -21.47 -1.31 12.16
CA LYS A 272 -20.95 -0.11 12.85
C LYS A 272 -19.93 -0.49 13.92
N ASP A 273 -20.18 -1.56 14.67
CA ASP A 273 -19.22 -2.05 15.68
C ASP A 273 -17.91 -2.51 15.02
N LEU A 274 -18.01 -3.23 13.88
CA LEU A 274 -16.85 -3.60 13.08
C LEU A 274 -16.11 -2.39 12.52
N LYS A 275 -16.85 -1.37 12.06
CA LYS A 275 -16.27 -0.12 11.57
C LYS A 275 -15.46 0.59 12.64
N GLU A 276 -15.98 0.70 13.86
CA GLU A 276 -15.26 1.31 14.99
C GLU A 276 -13.97 0.55 15.31
N LYS A 277 -14.03 -0.79 15.34
CA LYS A 277 -12.84 -1.63 15.53
C LYS A 277 -11.82 -1.47 14.40
N ALA A 278 -12.28 -1.50 13.14
CA ALA A 278 -11.43 -1.31 11.97
C ALA A 278 -10.71 0.05 12.00
N HIS A 279 -11.44 1.10 12.37
CA HIS A 279 -10.88 2.44 12.50
C HIS A 279 -9.79 2.52 13.59
N LEU A 280 -10.02 1.90 14.74
CA LEU A 280 -9.02 1.84 15.82
C LEU A 280 -7.75 1.10 15.38
N LEU A 281 -7.89 -0.07 14.73
CA LEU A 281 -6.74 -0.86 14.28
C LEU A 281 -5.96 -0.21 13.14
N ALA A 282 -6.65 0.37 12.15
CA ALA A 282 -6.02 1.18 11.11
C ALA A 282 -5.36 2.46 11.67
N GLY A 283 -5.80 2.90 12.86
CA GLY A 283 -5.23 4.00 13.61
C GLY A 283 -3.90 3.68 14.31
N VAL A 284 -3.64 2.42 14.68
CA VAL A 284 -2.41 2.01 15.39
C VAL A 284 -1.17 2.42 14.62
N VAL A 285 -1.15 2.14 13.31
CA VAL A 285 -0.02 2.50 12.44
C VAL A 285 0.04 4.02 12.27
N GLN A 286 -1.09 4.67 12.00
CA GLN A 286 -1.14 6.11 11.69
C GLN A 286 -0.71 7.01 12.85
N GLN A 287 -1.08 6.67 14.07
CA GLN A 287 -0.81 7.51 15.25
C GLN A 287 0.70 7.59 15.56
N GLU A 288 1.44 6.55 15.19
CA GLU A 288 2.89 6.44 15.36
C GLU A 288 3.68 7.02 14.17
N LEU A 289 3.03 7.31 13.04
CA LEU A 289 3.71 7.90 11.89
C LEU A 289 4.15 9.34 12.17
N PRO A 290 5.34 9.76 11.70
CA PRO A 290 5.79 11.14 11.87
C PRO A 290 4.78 12.10 11.23
N LYS A 291 4.28 13.05 12.02
CA LYS A 291 3.44 14.15 11.53
C LYS A 291 4.27 15.09 10.64
N LYS A 292 3.60 15.77 9.70
CA LYS A 292 4.24 16.74 8.80
C LYS A 292 5.04 17.77 9.59
#